data_AF-A0A6C0EW90-F1
#
_entry.id   AF-A0A6C0EW90-F1
#
_cell.length_a   1.000
_cell.length_b   1.000
_cell.length_c   1.000
_cell.angle_alpha   90.00
_cell.angle_beta   90.00
_cell.angle_gamma   90.00
#
_symmetry.space_group_name_H-M   'P 1'
#
loop_
_entity.id
_entity.type
_entity.pdbx_description
1 polymer ?
#
loop_
_entity_poly.entity_id
_entity_poly.type
_entity_poly.pdbx_seq_one_letter_code
_entity_poly.pdbx_strand_id
1 'polypeptide(L)'
;MASFQGIVIIVAVLLLIISLILIGVLLVKSKNTEQWPPMLGDCPDYWIDTSGNGSNCVNLKDLGTCNAIAGDGKHLTMDFSVAPYTGADGLCQKYVWANSCGITWDGITSGVTNPCTPPVPSA
;
A
#
# COMPACT_ATOMS: atom_id res chain seq x y z
N MET A 1 -35.76 -40.13 23.87
CA MET A 1 -34.37 -40.50 24.20
C MET A 1 -33.51 -40.10 23.02
N ALA A 2 -32.55 -39.21 23.18
CA ALA A 2 -31.61 -38.93 22.11
C ALA A 2 -30.76 -40.20 21.90
N SER A 3 -30.76 -40.76 20.69
CA SER A 3 -29.89 -41.89 20.37
C SER A 3 -28.43 -41.45 20.42
N PHE A 4 -27.50 -42.39 20.58
CA PHE A 4 -26.07 -42.11 20.54
C PHE A 4 -25.67 -41.26 19.31
N GLN A 5 -26.25 -41.56 18.13
CA GLN A 5 -26.04 -40.80 16.90
C GLN A 5 -26.56 -39.34 17.01
N GLY A 6 -27.70 -39.12 17.66
CA GLY A 6 -28.25 -37.79 17.90
C GLY A 6 -27.34 -36.93 18.78
N ILE A 7 -26.75 -37.52 19.81
CA ILE A 7 -25.79 -36.83 20.69
C ILE A 7 -24.54 -36.43 19.91
N VAL A 8 -23.99 -37.34 19.10
CA VAL A 8 -22.80 -37.07 18.28
C VAL A 8 -23.05 -35.92 17.29
N ILE A 9 -24.20 -35.89 16.61
CA ILE A 9 -24.54 -34.81 15.68
C ILE A 9 -24.66 -33.47 16.42
N ILE A 10 -25.31 -33.43 17.58
CA ILE A 10 -25.45 -32.20 18.37
C ILE A 10 -24.07 -31.66 18.78
N VAL A 11 -23.18 -32.52 19.28
CA VAL A 11 -21.82 -32.12 19.68
C VAL A 11 -21.01 -31.63 18.48
N ALA A 12 -21.08 -32.32 17.34
CA ALA A 12 -20.38 -31.91 16.11
C ALA A 12 -20.83 -30.53 15.61
N VAL A 13 -22.14 -30.25 15.63
CA VAL A 13 -22.68 -28.94 15.23
C VAL A 13 -22.21 -27.84 16.18
N LEU A 14 -22.21 -28.09 17.50
CA LEU A 14 -21.71 -27.11 18.47
C LEU A 14 -20.23 -26.79 18.27
N LEU A 15 -19.40 -27.82 18.05
CA LEU A 15 -17.97 -27.63 17.77
C LEU A 15 -17.74 -26.85 16.47
N LEU A 16 -18.54 -27.12 15.44
CA LEU A 16 -18.48 -26.39 14.17
C LEU A 16 -18.85 -24.91 14.34
N ILE A 17 -19.90 -24.60 15.11
CA ILE A 17 -20.28 -23.21 15.38
C ILE A 17 -19.16 -22.49 16.11
N ILE A 18 -18.55 -23.12 17.12
CA ILE A 18 -17.45 -22.52 17.90
C ILE A 18 -16.23 -22.25 17.00
N SER A 19 -15.85 -23.18 16.12
CA SER A 19 -14.70 -23.00 15.23
C SER A 19 -14.91 -21.85 14.23
N LEU A 20 -16.13 -21.71 13.68
CA LEU A 20 -16.46 -20.59 12.78
C LEU A 20 -16.42 -19.24 13.49
N ILE A 21 -16.91 -19.16 14.73
CA ILE A 21 -16.83 -17.92 15.53
C ILE A 21 -15.37 -17.52 15.77
N LEU A 22 -14.51 -18.46 16.14
CA LEU A 22 -13.09 -18.19 16.37
C LEU A 22 -12.40 -17.67 15.10
N ILE A 23 -12.61 -18.33 13.95
CA ILE A 23 -12.06 -17.89 12.66
C ILE A 23 -12.55 -16.48 12.30
N GLY A 24 -13.85 -16.20 12.52
CA GLY A 24 -14.44 -14.88 12.28
C GLY A 24 -13.79 -13.77 13.12
N VAL A 25 -13.57 -14.02 14.41
CA VAL A 25 -12.92 -13.05 15.31
C VAL A 25 -11.46 -12.80 14.88
N LEU A 26 -10.73 -13.85 14.52
CA LEU A 26 -9.34 -13.73 14.05
C LEU A 26 -9.25 -12.90 12.76
N LEU A 27 -10.15 -13.14 11.81
CA LEU A 27 -10.23 -12.36 10.56
C LEU A 27 -10.52 -10.88 10.82
N VAL A 28 -11.48 -10.56 11.68
CA VAL A 28 -11.80 -9.16 12.00
C VAL A 28 -10.61 -8.45 12.66
N LYS A 29 -9.90 -9.13 13.57
CA LYS A 29 -8.70 -8.56 14.19
C LYS A 29 -7.54 -8.38 13.22
N SER A 30 -7.40 -9.26 12.23
CA SER A 30 -6.33 -9.16 11.22
C SER A 30 -6.49 -7.99 10.25
N LYS A 31 -7.71 -7.49 10.02
CA LYS A 31 -7.96 -6.44 9.00
C LYS A 31 -7.58 -5.03 9.44
N ASN A 32 -7.43 -4.77 10.73
CA ASN A 32 -7.24 -3.40 11.25
C ASN A 32 -5.77 -3.00 11.44
N THR A 33 -4.83 -3.92 11.19
CA THR A 33 -3.39 -3.69 11.46
C THR A 33 -2.59 -3.43 10.19
N GLU A 34 -3.15 -3.71 9.01
CA GLU A 34 -2.46 -3.54 7.74
C GLU A 34 -2.79 -2.16 7.17
N GLN A 35 -1.80 -1.27 7.20
CA GLN A 35 -1.89 0.02 6.53
C GLN A 35 -1.84 -0.22 5.01
N TRP A 36 -2.94 0.07 4.32
CA TRP A 36 -3.00 -0.07 2.87
C TRP A 36 -2.15 1.02 2.17
N PRO A 37 -1.39 0.68 1.10
CA PRO A 37 -1.19 -0.66 0.55
C PRO A 37 -0.09 -1.47 1.28
N PRO A 38 -0.18 -2.81 1.25
CA PRO A 38 0.76 -3.71 1.95
C PRO A 38 2.17 -3.71 1.36
N MET A 39 2.32 -3.28 0.11
CA MET A 39 3.60 -3.00 -0.51
C MET A 39 3.53 -1.68 -1.26
N LEU A 40 4.52 -0.83 -1.05
CA LEU A 40 4.71 0.40 -1.78
C LEU A 40 5.80 0.18 -2.82
N GLY A 41 5.53 0.52 -4.08
CA GLY A 41 6.56 0.50 -5.12
C GLY A 41 7.63 1.55 -4.85
N ASP A 42 8.90 1.22 -5.07
CA ASP A 42 10.02 2.15 -4.88
C ASP A 42 10.04 3.30 -5.90
N CYS A 43 9.47 3.05 -7.09
CA CYS A 43 9.30 4.03 -8.17
C CYS A 43 7.81 4.26 -8.47
N PRO A 44 7.45 5.38 -9.14
CA PRO A 44 6.09 5.64 -9.59
C PRO A 44 5.56 4.60 -10.59
N ASP A 45 4.24 4.59 -10.79
CA ASP A 45 3.60 3.61 -11.65
C ASP A 45 4.10 3.73 -13.09
N TYR A 46 4.42 2.60 -13.71
CA TYR A 46 4.97 2.49 -15.07
C TYR A 46 6.38 3.08 -15.28
N TRP A 47 7.08 3.48 -14.23
CA TRP A 47 8.50 3.84 -14.29
C TRP A 47 9.36 2.57 -14.17
N ILE A 48 10.56 2.62 -14.74
CA ILE A 48 11.52 1.51 -14.64
C ILE A 48 12.55 1.82 -13.56
N ASP A 49 12.66 0.93 -12.58
CA ASP A 49 13.78 0.93 -11.65
C ASP A 49 14.97 0.16 -12.25
N THR A 50 16.07 0.84 -12.54
CA THR A 50 17.29 0.19 -13.04
C THR A 50 18.22 -0.28 -11.92
N SER A 51 17.93 0.11 -10.68
CA SER A 51 18.72 -0.13 -9.48
C SER A 51 18.11 -1.18 -8.52
N GLY A 52 16.80 -1.34 -8.54
CA GLY A 52 16.03 -2.25 -7.69
C GLY A 52 15.80 -1.76 -6.26
N ASN A 53 16.02 -0.48 -5.99
CA ASN A 53 15.82 0.16 -4.67
C ASN A 53 15.27 1.60 -4.76
N GLY A 54 14.76 2.01 -5.92
CA GLY A 54 14.27 3.37 -6.16
C GLY A 54 15.33 4.45 -6.31
N SER A 55 16.62 4.11 -6.33
CA SER A 55 17.70 5.10 -6.54
C SER A 55 17.82 5.54 -8.00
N ASN A 56 17.27 4.77 -8.94
CA ASN A 56 17.26 5.11 -10.35
C ASN A 56 15.93 4.73 -11.01
N CYS A 57 14.94 5.61 -10.85
CA CYS A 57 13.63 5.49 -11.46
C CYS A 57 13.57 6.31 -12.76
N VAL A 58 13.29 5.66 -13.90
CA VAL A 58 13.27 6.28 -15.23
C VAL A 58 11.86 6.32 -15.81
N ASN A 59 11.41 7.50 -16.22
CA ASN A 59 10.12 7.74 -16.87
C ASN A 59 10.20 7.56 -18.39
N LEU A 60 10.32 6.31 -18.87
CA LEU A 60 10.46 6.04 -20.32
C LEU A 60 9.25 6.45 -21.17
N LYS A 61 8.10 6.69 -20.54
CA LYS A 61 6.86 7.06 -21.23
C LYS A 61 6.58 8.56 -21.17
N ASP A 62 7.48 9.35 -20.57
CA ASP A 62 7.33 10.78 -20.38
C ASP A 62 5.94 11.13 -19.80
N LEU A 63 5.53 10.37 -18.77
CA LEU A 63 4.29 10.63 -18.04
C LEU A 63 4.38 11.95 -17.26
N GLY A 64 3.24 12.59 -17.03
CA GLY A 64 3.17 13.83 -16.25
C GLY A 64 3.74 15.05 -16.95
N THR A 65 3.96 16.13 -16.19
CA THR A 65 4.34 17.45 -16.67
C THR A 65 5.81 17.81 -16.39
N CYS A 66 6.51 17.04 -15.57
CA CYS A 66 7.87 17.34 -15.12
C CYS A 66 9.00 16.86 -16.05
N ASN A 67 8.69 16.34 -17.25
CA ASN A 67 9.71 15.79 -18.15
C ASN A 67 10.72 16.81 -18.67
N ALA A 68 10.35 18.10 -18.68
CA ALA A 68 11.25 19.19 -19.04
C ALA A 68 12.53 19.27 -18.17
N ILE A 69 12.52 18.65 -16.98
CA ILE A 69 13.66 18.63 -16.05
C ILE A 69 14.78 17.70 -16.55
N ALA A 70 14.46 16.71 -17.39
CA ALA A 70 15.39 15.68 -17.85
C ALA A 70 16.50 16.19 -18.79
N GLY A 71 16.29 17.35 -19.41
CA GLY A 71 17.12 17.88 -20.49
C GLY A 71 16.75 17.29 -21.86
N ASP A 72 17.18 17.97 -22.93
CA ASP A 72 16.78 17.62 -24.30
C ASP A 72 17.14 16.17 -24.68
N GLY A 73 16.14 15.45 -25.18
CA GLY A 73 16.29 14.07 -25.65
C GLY A 73 16.52 13.03 -24.55
N LYS A 74 16.26 13.37 -23.28
CA LYS A 74 16.39 12.45 -22.14
C LYS A 74 15.05 12.23 -21.46
N HIS A 75 14.90 11.03 -20.88
CA HIS A 75 13.78 10.72 -20.01
C HIS A 75 14.06 11.22 -18.59
N LEU A 76 13.00 11.61 -17.88
CA LEU A 76 13.11 12.04 -16.49
C LEU A 76 13.58 10.88 -15.63
N THR A 77 14.69 11.09 -14.92
CA THR A 77 15.25 10.14 -13.96
C THR A 77 15.25 10.77 -12.57
N MET A 78 14.76 10.02 -11.59
CA MET A 78 14.68 10.46 -10.20
C MET A 78 15.31 9.42 -9.27
N ASP A 79 15.88 9.91 -8.17
CA ASP A 79 16.36 9.12 -7.04
C ASP A 79 15.43 9.35 -5.85
N PHE A 80 14.64 8.34 -5.48
CA PHE A 80 13.72 8.36 -4.34
C PHE A 80 14.29 7.67 -3.09
N SER A 81 15.56 7.24 -3.15
CA SER A 81 16.30 6.62 -2.04
C SER A 81 17.02 7.63 -1.16
N VAL A 82 16.99 8.91 -1.53
CA VAL A 82 17.65 10.02 -0.82
C VAL A 82 16.65 11.02 -0.25
N ALA A 83 17.11 11.84 0.70
CA ALA A 83 16.33 12.98 1.20
C ALA A 83 15.99 13.95 0.03
N PRO A 84 14.78 14.52 -0.01
CA PRO A 84 13.76 14.53 1.03
C PRO A 84 12.75 13.37 0.96
N TYR A 85 12.94 12.38 0.09
CA TYR A 85 11.98 11.29 -0.17
C TYR A 85 12.09 10.13 0.83
N THR A 86 12.99 10.23 1.80
CA THR A 86 13.20 9.27 2.89
C THR A 86 12.98 9.93 4.26
N GLY A 87 12.88 9.12 5.31
CA GLY A 87 12.62 9.59 6.67
C GLY A 87 11.13 9.79 6.97
N ALA A 88 10.83 10.49 8.07
CA ALA A 88 9.46 10.63 8.58
C ALA A 88 8.51 11.30 7.57
N ASP A 89 8.99 12.31 6.85
CA ASP A 89 8.20 13.06 5.86
C ASP A 89 8.35 12.50 4.43
N GLY A 90 9.12 11.42 4.24
CA GLY A 90 9.48 10.91 2.91
C GLY A 90 8.27 10.59 2.03
N LEU A 91 7.24 9.96 2.61
CA LEU A 91 5.98 9.68 1.90
C LEU A 91 5.22 10.94 1.50
N CYS A 92 5.19 11.95 2.37
CA CYS A 92 4.59 13.24 2.05
C CYS A 92 5.36 13.93 0.91
N GLN A 93 6.69 13.91 0.94
CA GLN A 93 7.50 14.54 -0.11
C GLN A 93 7.32 13.83 -1.46
N LYS A 94 7.25 12.50 -1.47
CA LYS A 94 6.90 11.72 -2.67
C LYS A 94 5.50 12.09 -3.17
N TYR A 95 4.51 12.23 -2.28
CA TYR A 95 3.15 12.62 -2.62
C TYR A 95 3.06 14.02 -3.24
N VAL A 96 3.71 15.01 -2.62
CA VAL A 96 3.70 16.39 -3.09
C VAL A 96 4.37 16.49 -4.47
N TRP A 97 5.54 15.88 -4.62
CA TRP A 97 6.25 15.83 -5.90
C TRP A 97 5.39 15.16 -6.99
N ALA A 98 4.87 13.96 -6.72
CA ALA A 98 4.10 13.21 -7.70
C ALA A 98 2.84 13.98 -8.15
N ASN A 99 2.09 14.57 -7.21
CA ASN A 99 0.91 15.38 -7.55
C ASN A 99 1.30 16.66 -8.32
N SER A 100 2.38 17.33 -7.94
CA SER A 100 2.85 18.53 -8.67
C SER A 100 3.25 18.21 -10.11
N CYS A 101 3.77 17.01 -10.34
CA CYS A 101 4.19 16.52 -11.65
C CYS A 101 3.09 15.78 -12.41
N GLY A 102 1.89 15.60 -11.84
CA GLY A 102 0.81 14.82 -12.44
C GLY A 102 1.18 13.34 -12.67
N ILE A 103 2.01 12.77 -11.79
CA ILE A 103 2.47 11.38 -11.82
C ILE A 103 1.60 10.55 -10.89
N THR A 104 1.17 9.39 -11.36
CA THR A 104 0.48 8.39 -10.54
C THR A 104 1.49 7.47 -9.86
N TRP A 105 1.26 7.21 -8.58
CA TRP A 105 2.05 6.29 -7.77
C TRP A 105 1.10 5.57 -6.81
N ASP A 106 0.86 4.28 -7.05
CA ASP A 106 -0.01 3.46 -6.22
C ASP A 106 0.51 3.42 -4.78
N GLY A 107 -0.38 3.65 -3.82
CA GLY A 107 -0.01 3.77 -2.41
C GLY A 107 0.56 5.11 -1.96
N ILE A 108 0.80 6.04 -2.89
CA ILE A 108 1.20 7.41 -2.56
C ILE A 108 0.11 8.38 -3.04
N THR A 109 -0.07 8.54 -4.35
CA THR A 109 -1.08 9.44 -4.91
C THR A 109 -2.47 8.81 -5.01
N SER A 110 -2.51 7.48 -5.02
CA SER A 110 -3.69 6.69 -5.35
C SER A 110 -3.96 5.67 -4.22
N GLY A 111 -5.23 5.42 -3.92
CA GLY A 111 -5.61 4.35 -2.98
C GLY A 111 -5.34 4.64 -1.51
N VAL A 112 -4.79 5.80 -1.14
CA VAL A 112 -4.46 6.17 0.24
C VAL A 112 -4.99 7.55 0.61
N THR A 113 -5.11 7.81 1.92
CA THR A 113 -5.33 9.17 2.44
C THR A 113 -4.04 9.98 2.29
N ASN A 114 -4.16 11.31 2.22
CA ASN A 114 -3.01 12.19 2.02
C ASN A 114 -1.94 11.94 3.11
N PRO A 115 -0.73 11.46 2.75
CA PRO A 115 0.30 11.11 3.72
C PRO A 115 0.94 12.32 4.39
N CYS A 116 0.65 13.54 3.94
CA CYS A 116 1.09 14.79 4.56
C CYS A 116 0.20 15.23 5.73
N THR A 117 -1.01 14.70 5.85
CA THR A 117 -1.86 15.00 7.00
C THR A 117 -1.50 14.07 8.15
N PRO A 118 -1.25 14.59 9.37
CA PRO A 118 -1.02 13.72 10.51
C PRO A 118 -2.25 12.82 10.72
N PRO A 119 -2.07 11.57 11.16
CA PRO A 119 -3.19 10.67 11.43
C PRO A 119 -4.12 11.35 12.43
N VAL A 120 -5.37 11.58 12.03
CA VAL A 120 -6.42 12.04 12.93
C VAL A 120 -6.53 10.98 14.03
N PRO A 121 -6.35 11.32 15.31
CA PRO A 121 -6.53 10.34 16.37
C PRO A 121 -7.96 9.79 16.26
N SER A 122 -8.06 8.48 16.02
CA SER A 122 -9.32 7.76 16.06
C SER A 122 -9.86 7.87 17.49
N ALA A 123 -10.91 8.69 17.65
CA ALA A 123 -11.68 8.83 18.89
C ALA A 123 -12.43 7.53 19.22
#